data_AF-A0A923PX53-F1
#
_entry.id   AF-A0A923PX53-F1
#
_cell.length_a   1.000
_cell.length_b   1.000
_cell.length_c   1.000
_cell.angle_alpha   90.00
_cell.angle_beta   90.00
_cell.angle_gamma   90.00
#
_symmetry.space_group_name_H-M   'P 1'
#
loop_
_entity.id
_entity.type
_entity.pdbx_description
1 polymer ?
#
loop_
_entity_poly.entity_id
_entity_poly.type
_entity_poly.pdbx_seq_one_letter_code
_entity_poly.pdbx_strand_id
1 'polypeptide(L)'
;MKTQPQHWLVKSEPEAYAWTDLVRDRRTAWTGVRNYQARIHLNAMRPGDRVLFYESVGPKSVAGLAEVTKPAFPDTTADEPGWVAVGLKAVRALAQPVTLAQIK
;
A
#
# COMPACT_ATOMS: atom_id res chain seq x y z
N MET A 1 3.43 -26.43 5.54
CA MET A 1 2.12 -25.77 5.34
C MET A 1 2.36 -24.49 4.53
N LYS A 2 1.61 -24.25 3.45
CA LYS A 2 1.63 -22.94 2.78
C LYS A 2 0.82 -21.98 3.65
N THR A 3 1.46 -20.98 4.24
CA THR A 3 0.78 -19.92 4.99
C THR A 3 -0.14 -19.15 4.03
N GLN A 4 -1.38 -18.90 4.46
CA GLN A 4 -2.32 -18.08 3.68
C GLN A 4 -1.79 -16.64 3.59
N PRO A 5 -1.94 -15.96 2.43
CA PRO A 5 -1.55 -14.56 2.29
C PRO A 5 -2.30 -13.67 3.30
N GLN A 6 -1.60 -12.75 3.95
CA GLN A 6 -2.24 -11.74 4.79
C GLN A 6 -2.82 -10.61 3.94
N HIS A 7 -3.73 -9.84 4.55
CA HIS A 7 -4.43 -8.75 3.90
C HIS A 7 -4.13 -7.44 4.62
N TRP A 8 -3.86 -6.40 3.84
CA TRP A 8 -3.46 -5.08 4.30
C TRP A 8 -4.24 -4.00 3.57
N LEU A 9 -4.19 -2.78 4.11
CA LEU A 9 -4.66 -1.58 3.43
C LEU A 9 -3.59 -0.50 3.58
N VAL A 10 -3.21 0.12 2.46
CA VAL A 10 -2.37 1.31 2.43
C VAL A 10 -3.21 2.51 2.02
N LYS A 11 -2.84 3.68 2.54
CA LYS A 11 -3.52 4.95 2.23
C LYS A 11 -2.58 5.87 1.48
N SER A 12 -3.10 6.54 0.45
CA SER A 12 -2.38 7.56 -0.29
C SER A 12 -3.27 8.75 -0.58
N GLU A 13 -2.68 9.93 -0.62
CA GLU A 13 -3.33 11.10 -1.21
C GLU A 13 -3.07 11.08 -2.71
N PRO A 14 -4.09 11.22 -3.58
CA PRO A 14 -3.89 11.11 -5.03
C PRO A 14 -2.87 12.10 -5.60
N GLU A 15 -2.71 13.27 -4.99
CA GLU A 15 -1.71 14.26 -5.39
C GLU A 15 -0.27 13.82 -5.10
N ALA A 16 -0.08 12.97 -4.08
CA ALA A 16 1.23 12.43 -3.74
C ALA A 16 1.55 11.19 -4.58
N TYR A 17 0.61 10.23 -4.64
CA TYR A 17 0.74 9.02 -5.45
C TYR A 17 -0.61 8.32 -5.62
N ALA A 18 -1.21 8.39 -6.80
CA ALA A 18 -2.53 7.83 -7.07
C ALA A 18 -2.47 6.33 -7.43
N TRP A 19 -3.62 5.66 -7.42
CA TRP A 19 -3.71 4.29 -7.92
C TRP A 19 -3.29 4.18 -9.40
N THR A 20 -3.63 5.19 -10.19
CA THR A 20 -3.25 5.28 -11.62
C THR A 20 -1.74 5.35 -11.82
N ASP A 21 -1.00 5.99 -10.91
CA ASP A 21 0.46 5.97 -10.93
C ASP A 21 1.00 4.57 -10.68
N LEU A 22 0.47 3.84 -9.69
CA LEU A 22 0.88 2.46 -9.44
C LEU A 22 0.59 1.53 -10.64
N VAL A 23 -0.52 1.75 -11.33
CA VAL A 23 -0.85 1.01 -12.56
C VAL A 23 0.15 1.32 -13.67
N ARG A 24 0.45 2.61 -13.90
CA ARG A 24 1.43 3.07 -14.90
C ARG A 24 2.82 2.50 -14.62
N ASP A 25 3.28 2.64 -13.39
CA ASP A 25 4.64 2.31 -12.96
C ASP A 25 4.81 0.79 -12.74
N ARG A 26 3.69 0.06 -12.65
CA ARG A 26 3.56 -1.39 -12.39
C ARG A 26 4.05 -1.83 -11.02
N ARG A 27 5.07 -1.19 -10.47
CA ARG A 27 5.66 -1.44 -9.15
C ARG A 27 6.15 -0.13 -8.53
N THR A 28 6.16 -0.07 -7.20
CA THR A 28 6.73 1.05 -6.46
C THR A 28 7.33 0.60 -5.13
N ALA A 29 8.22 1.44 -4.57
CA ALA A 29 8.58 1.38 -3.17
C ALA A 29 7.55 2.18 -2.37
N TRP A 30 6.90 1.55 -1.40
CA TRP A 30 5.94 2.21 -0.52
C TRP A 30 6.66 2.95 0.61
N THR A 31 7.14 4.14 0.29
CA THR A 31 7.95 5.01 1.16
C THR A 31 7.09 6.04 1.89
N GLY A 32 7.70 6.87 2.74
CA GLY A 32 7.04 8.03 3.35
C GLY A 32 6.18 7.73 4.57
N VAL A 33 6.09 6.47 5.02
CA VAL A 33 5.37 6.11 6.25
C VAL A 33 6.16 6.59 7.47
N ARG A 34 5.57 7.50 8.25
CA ARG A 34 6.15 8.07 9.48
C ARG A 34 5.30 7.83 10.73
N ASN A 35 4.47 6.78 10.72
CA ASN A 35 3.70 6.33 11.88
C ASN A 35 4.28 5.02 12.43
N TYR A 36 4.55 4.97 13.74
CA TYR A 36 5.18 3.82 14.38
C TYR A 36 4.37 2.51 14.26
N GLN A 37 3.04 2.57 14.41
CA GLN A 37 2.19 1.39 14.26
C GLN A 37 2.14 0.92 12.80
N ALA A 38 2.01 1.85 11.86
CA ALA A 38 2.07 1.53 10.43
C ALA A 38 3.43 0.90 10.05
N ARG A 39 4.53 1.38 10.64
CA ARG A 39 5.86 0.78 10.48
C ARG A 39 5.91 -0.67 10.95
N ILE A 40 5.28 -0.99 12.09
CA ILE A 40 5.18 -2.38 12.58
C ILE A 40 4.41 -3.23 11.56
N HIS A 41 3.32 -2.71 10.99
CA HIS A 41 2.58 -3.42 9.94
C HIS A 41 3.41 -3.64 8.67
N LEU A 42 4.16 -2.63 8.19
CA LEU A 42 5.06 -2.78 7.05
C LEU A 42 6.11 -3.87 7.29
N ASN A 43 6.67 -3.97 8.50
CA ASN A 43 7.63 -5.03 8.86
C ASN A 43 7.01 -6.43 8.84
N ALA A 44 5.70 -6.55 9.06
CA ALA A 44 4.99 -7.82 9.04
C ALA A 44 4.55 -8.27 7.63
N MET A 45 4.60 -7.38 6.64
CA MET A 45 4.23 -7.68 5.26
C MET A 45 5.23 -8.63 4.59
N ARG A 46 4.70 -9.63 3.87
CA ARG A 46 5.49 -10.63 3.15
C ARG A 46 5.14 -10.64 1.66
N PRO A 47 6.10 -10.97 0.75
CA PRO A 47 5.79 -11.14 -0.65
C PRO A 47 4.61 -12.09 -0.88
N GLY A 48 3.66 -11.66 -1.72
CA GLY A 48 2.41 -12.37 -1.99
C GLY A 48 1.21 -11.90 -1.15
N ASP A 49 1.41 -11.15 -0.07
CA ASP A 49 0.33 -10.53 0.70
C ASP A 49 -0.49 -9.56 -0.16
N ARG A 50 -1.79 -9.49 0.10
CA ARG A 50 -2.74 -8.65 -0.64
C ARG A 50 -2.91 -7.30 0.02
N VAL A 51 -2.92 -6.23 -0.78
CA VAL A 51 -2.95 -4.85 -0.27
C VAL A 51 -4.05 -4.08 -0.98
N LEU A 52 -5.03 -3.60 -0.22
CA LEU A 52 -6.02 -2.64 -0.73
C LEU A 52 -5.36 -1.26 -0.82
N PHE A 53 -5.46 -0.63 -2.00
CA PHE A 53 -4.98 0.73 -2.21
C PHE A 53 -6.13 1.72 -2.00
N TYR A 54 -6.04 2.50 -0.93
CA TYR A 54 -7.09 3.44 -0.52
C TYR A 54 -6.65 4.89 -0.79
N GLU A 55 -7.45 5.62 -1.54
CA GLU A 55 -7.25 7.05 -1.76
C GLU A 55 -7.96 7.85 -0.67
N SER A 56 -7.21 8.66 0.09
CA SER A 56 -7.70 9.33 1.31
C SER A 56 -8.23 10.74 1.13
N VAL A 57 -8.02 11.35 -0.04
CA VAL A 57 -8.47 12.70 -0.41
C VAL A 57 -9.36 12.60 -1.64
N GLY A 58 -10.37 13.48 -1.74
CA GLY A 58 -11.42 13.38 -2.78
C GLY A 58 -12.47 12.30 -2.45
N PRO A 59 -12.98 11.54 -3.43
CA PRO A 59 -13.87 10.41 -3.16
C PRO A 59 -13.11 9.28 -2.47
N LYS A 60 -13.06 9.37 -1.14
CA LYS A 60 -12.46 8.42 -0.20
C LYS A 60 -12.88 6.99 -0.52
N SER A 61 -12.00 6.20 -1.12
CA SER A 61 -12.36 4.89 -1.65
C SER A 61 -11.17 3.95 -1.79
N VAL A 62 -11.46 2.66 -1.82
CA VAL A 62 -10.51 1.64 -2.29
C VAL A 62 -10.54 1.62 -3.81
N ALA A 63 -9.44 2.02 -4.44
CA ALA A 63 -9.33 2.13 -5.90
C ALA A 63 -8.90 0.80 -6.56
N GLY A 64 -8.09 0.00 -5.87
CA GLY A 64 -7.51 -1.21 -6.46
C GLY A 64 -6.90 -2.19 -5.48
N LEU A 65 -6.48 -3.32 -6.02
CA LEU A 65 -5.77 -4.40 -5.33
C LEU A 65 -4.32 -4.44 -5.80
N ALA A 66 -3.40 -4.33 -4.84
CA ALA A 66 -1.97 -4.51 -5.00
C ALA A 66 -1.48 -5.79 -4.30
N GLU A 67 -0.21 -6.11 -4.49
CA GLU A 67 0.49 -7.22 -3.86
C GLU A 67 1.87 -6.78 -3.38
N VAL A 68 2.28 -7.26 -2.21
CA VAL A 68 3.64 -7.09 -1.72
C VAL A 68 4.60 -7.90 -2.59
N THR A 69 5.66 -7.26 -3.08
CA THR A 69 6.69 -7.87 -3.93
C THR A 69 8.04 -8.00 -3.23
N LYS A 70 8.28 -7.19 -2.20
CA LYS A 70 9.51 -7.19 -1.41
C LYS A 70 9.15 -6.92 0.06
N PRO A 71 9.70 -7.69 1.03
CA PRO A 71 9.51 -7.42 2.45
C PRO A 71 10.11 -6.06 2.82
N ALA A 72 9.89 -5.63 4.07
CA ALA A 72 10.42 -4.35 4.56
C ALA A 72 11.93 -4.18 4.31
N PHE A 73 12.32 -2.98 3.86
CA PHE A 73 13.69 -2.53 3.68
C PHE A 73 13.83 -1.06 4.11
N PRO A 74 15.04 -0.55 4.40
CA PRO A 74 15.22 0.84 4.82
C PRO A 74 14.59 1.84 3.84
N ASP A 75 13.81 2.79 4.36
CA ASP A 75 13.23 3.86 3.55
C ASP A 75 14.26 4.97 3.31
N THR A 76 14.73 5.10 2.08
CA THR A 76 15.74 6.11 1.70
C THR A 76 15.19 7.53 1.61
N THR A 77 13.88 7.74 1.77
CA THR A 77 13.27 9.07 1.83
C THR A 77 13.14 9.61 3.26
N ALA A 78 13.64 8.89 4.26
CA ALA A 78 13.59 9.31 5.66
C ALA A 78 14.83 10.11 6.06
N ASP A 79 14.62 11.20 6.78
CA ASP A 79 15.70 12.00 7.39
C ASP A 79 16.35 11.26 8.57
N GLU A 80 15.59 10.38 9.23
CA GLU A 80 16.03 9.59 10.38
C GLU A 80 16.11 8.10 10.04
N PRO A 81 17.05 7.34 10.65
CA PRO A 81 17.14 5.91 10.44
C PRO A 81 15.96 5.15 11.08
N GLY A 82 15.76 3.91 10.65
CA GLY A 82 14.78 3.00 11.26
C GLY A 82 13.36 3.09 10.69
N TRP A 83 13.13 3.92 9.67
CA TRP A 83 11.93 3.86 8.83
C TRP A 83 12.11 2.81 7.73
N VAL A 84 11.01 2.18 7.34
CA VAL A 84 11.02 1.10 6.34
C VAL A 84 9.98 1.35 5.26
N ALA A 85 10.26 0.82 4.08
CA ALA A 85 9.37 0.74 2.94
C ALA A 85 9.19 -0.73 2.53
N VAL A 86 8.14 -1.02 1.77
CA VAL A 86 7.90 -2.34 1.15
C VAL A 86 7.78 -2.18 -0.35
N GLY A 87 8.01 -3.25 -1.12
CA GLY A 87 7.75 -3.22 -2.56
C GLY A 87 6.29 -3.55 -2.82
N LEU A 88 5.57 -2.75 -3.61
CA LEU A 88 4.21 -3.04 -4.04
C LEU A 88 4.13 -3.15 -5.58
N LYS A 89 3.20 -3.95 -6.09
CA LYS A 89 2.81 -3.97 -7.50
C LYS A 89 1.29 -3.89 -7.65
N ALA A 90 0.82 -3.26 -8.72
CA ALA A 90 -0.59 -3.33 -9.10
C ALA A 90 -0.96 -4.79 -9.48
N VAL A 91 -2.11 -5.27 -9.02
CA VAL A 91 -2.68 -6.55 -9.44
C VAL A 91 -3.88 -6.31 -10.35
N ARG A 92 -4.89 -5.59 -9.86
CA ARG A 92 -6.08 -5.22 -10.64
C ARG A 92 -6.78 -4.02 -10.03
N ALA A 93 -7.42 -3.20 -10.87
CA ALA A 93 -8.40 -2.24 -10.40
C ALA A 93 -9.64 -2.97 -9.86
N LEU A 94 -10.40 -2.32 -8.97
CA LEU A 94 -11.75 -2.78 -8.67
C LEU A 94 -12.69 -2.39 -9.81
N ALA A 95 -13.67 -3.24 -10.12
CA ALA A 95 -14.66 -2.94 -11.16
C ALA A 95 -15.44 -1.65 -10.84
N GLN A 96 -15.67 -1.42 -9.55
CA GLN A 96 -16.15 -0.17 -9.00
C GLN A 96 -15.34 0.14 -7.73
N PRO A 97 -14.81 1.36 -7.56
CA PRO A 97 -14.18 1.76 -6.31
C PRO A 97 -15.15 1.60 -5.13
N VAL A 98 -14.66 1.05 -4.02
CA VAL A 98 -15.49 0.89 -2.81
C VAL A 98 -15.29 2.12 -1.94
N THR A 99 -16.33 2.95 -1.84
CA THR A 99 -16.28 4.20 -1.09
C THR A 99 -16.30 3.96 0.42
N LEU A 100 -15.74 4.91 1.18
CA LEU A 100 -15.79 4.87 2.65
C LEU A 100 -17.22 4.80 3.18
N ALA A 101 -18.18 5.43 2.50
CA ALA A 101 -19.59 5.40 2.87
C ALA A 101 -20.22 4.00 2.75
N GLN A 102 -19.70 3.14 1.87
CA GLN A 102 -20.17 1.75 1.73
C GLN A 102 -19.57 0.80 2.78
N ILE A 103 -18.49 1.21 3.45
CA ILE A 103 -17.74 0.36 4.41
C ILE A 103 -18.06 0.72 5.87
N LYS A 104 -18.59 1.92 6.11
CA LYS A 104 -19.06 2.38 7.44
C LYS A 104 -20.47 1.91 7.72
#